data_AF-A0A821I739-F1
#
_entry.id   AF-A0A821I739-F1
#
_cell.length_a   1.000
_cell.length_b   1.000
_cell.length_c   1.000
_cell.angle_alpha   90.00
_cell.angle_beta   90.00
_cell.angle_gamma   90.00
#
_symmetry.space_group_name_H-M   'P 1'
#
loop_
_entity.id
_entity.type
_entity.pdbx_description
1 polymer ?
#
loop_
_entity_poly.entity_id
_entity_poly.type
_entity_poly.pdbx_seq_one_letter_code
_entity_poly.pdbx_strand_id
1 'polypeptide(L)'
;MKWAKDYSDDPINAQFGFSIGQRAFFIVGLHPNSSRKARQFLIPAIAFNSHDQFTNLRRLKILTEIRQVTRNNDQHQNGSINPNLIPNDENSSAFEYSGKRIQPDWIPDFKSLHPKIDLR
;
A
#
# COMPACT_ATOMS: atom_id res chain seq x y z
N MET A 1 -21.29 4.66 -4.97
CA MET A 1 -20.77 3.28 -5.08
C MET A 1 -20.41 2.78 -3.69
N LYS A 2 -20.29 1.47 -3.48
CA LYS A 2 -19.94 0.85 -2.19
C LYS A 2 -18.42 0.66 -2.06
N TRP A 3 -17.90 0.60 -0.82
CA TRP A 3 -16.52 0.19 -0.53
C TRP A 3 -16.34 -1.32 -0.78
N ALA A 4 -15.09 -1.79 -0.94
CA ALA A 4 -14.84 -3.23 -1.10
C ALA A 4 -15.24 -4.00 0.17
N LYS A 5 -15.91 -5.15 0.01
CA LYS A 5 -16.61 -5.89 1.08
C LYS A 5 -15.70 -6.30 2.26
N ASP A 6 -14.43 -6.59 1.98
CA ASP A 6 -13.48 -7.12 2.96
C ASP A 6 -12.43 -6.09 3.40
N TYR A 7 -12.64 -4.81 3.08
CA TYR A 7 -11.73 -3.73 3.42
C TYR A 7 -12.43 -2.66 4.24
N SER A 8 -11.68 -2.05 5.15
CA SER A 8 -12.11 -0.88 5.87
C SER A 8 -11.93 0.38 5.02
N ASP A 9 -12.83 1.35 5.18
CA ASP A 9 -12.70 2.70 4.63
C ASP A 9 -12.05 3.69 5.62
N ASP A 10 -11.70 3.21 6.81
CA ASP A 10 -10.98 3.93 7.86
C ASP A 10 -9.46 3.80 7.65
N PRO A 11 -8.74 4.90 7.37
CA PRO A 11 -7.32 4.87 7.03
C PRO A 11 -6.39 4.48 8.18
N ILE A 12 -6.87 4.39 9.43
CA ILE A 12 -6.06 3.86 10.56
C ILE A 12 -6.30 2.37 10.84
N ASN A 13 -7.27 1.75 10.17
CA ASN A 13 -7.60 0.34 10.36
C ASN A 13 -6.59 -0.56 9.61
N ALA A 14 -6.15 -1.67 10.22
CA ALA A 14 -5.24 -2.64 9.61
C ALA A 14 -5.78 -3.25 8.30
N GLN A 15 -7.10 -3.36 8.16
CA GLN A 15 -7.78 -3.82 6.93
C GLN A 15 -8.11 -2.67 5.96
N PHE A 16 -7.50 -1.49 6.12
CA PHE A 16 -7.70 -0.40 5.17
C PHE A 16 -7.16 -0.77 3.78
N GLY A 17 -7.98 -0.54 2.76
CA GLY A 17 -7.59 -0.66 1.36
C GLY A 17 -8.40 0.30 0.51
N PHE A 18 -7.70 1.20 -0.20
CA PHE A 18 -8.37 2.22 -1.00
C PHE A 18 -9.25 1.58 -2.07
N SER A 19 -10.54 1.92 -2.08
CA SER A 19 -11.50 1.26 -2.96
C SER A 19 -11.98 2.14 -4.11
N ILE A 20 -11.98 1.57 -5.32
CA ILE A 20 -12.65 2.12 -6.50
C ILE A 20 -13.55 1.02 -7.08
N GLY A 21 -14.84 1.31 -7.30
CA GLY A 21 -15.74 0.35 -7.93
C GLY A 21 -15.86 -0.97 -7.17
N GLN A 22 -15.86 -0.93 -5.83
CA GLN A 22 -15.87 -2.10 -4.92
C GLN A 22 -14.63 -3.00 -5.02
N ARG A 23 -13.52 -2.52 -5.59
CA ARG A 23 -12.23 -3.22 -5.61
C ARG A 23 -11.20 -2.46 -4.80
N ALA A 24 -10.45 -3.17 -3.97
CA ALA A 24 -9.41 -2.59 -3.14
C ALA A 24 -8.06 -2.54 -3.87
N PHE A 25 -7.31 -1.47 -3.62
CA PHE A 25 -6.00 -1.21 -4.19
C PHE A 25 -4.99 -0.79 -3.12
N PHE A 26 -3.78 -1.32 -3.23
CA PHE A 26 -2.60 -0.76 -2.60
C PHE A 26 -2.05 0.35 -3.49
N ILE A 27 -2.09 1.58 -2.98
CA ILE A 27 -1.66 2.75 -3.74
C ILE A 27 -0.17 2.97 -3.54
N VAL A 28 0.54 3.26 -4.63
CA VAL A 28 1.94 3.70 -4.57
C VAL A 28 2.07 5.09 -5.17
N GLY A 29 2.54 6.04 -4.37
CA GLY A 29 2.97 7.35 -4.84
C GLY A 29 4.35 7.27 -5.52
N LEU A 30 4.46 7.91 -6.67
CA LEU A 30 5.67 8.02 -7.48
C LEU A 30 6.00 9.49 -7.73
N HIS A 31 7.28 9.86 -7.66
CA HIS A 31 7.72 11.23 -7.99
C HIS A 31 9.24 11.28 -8.22
N PRO A 32 9.78 12.31 -8.90
CA PRO A 32 11.21 12.38 -9.26
C PRO A 32 12.14 12.28 -8.04
N ASN A 33 11.74 12.89 -6.92
CA ASN A 33 12.52 12.96 -5.69
C ASN A 33 12.28 11.79 -4.72
N SER A 34 11.72 10.66 -5.18
CA SER A 34 11.45 9.53 -4.28
C SER A 34 12.76 8.96 -3.74
N SER A 35 12.74 8.55 -2.47
CA SER A 35 13.89 7.96 -1.76
C SER A 35 14.24 6.54 -2.24
N ARG A 36 13.39 5.97 -3.10
CA ARG A 36 13.57 4.64 -3.69
C ARG A 36 13.51 4.75 -5.20
N LYS A 37 14.53 4.23 -5.89
CA LYS A 37 14.62 4.25 -7.35
C LYS A 37 13.40 3.63 -8.04
N ALA A 38 12.86 2.55 -7.48
CA ALA A 38 11.63 1.90 -7.98
C ALA A 38 10.37 2.78 -7.90
N ARG A 39 10.41 3.88 -7.12
CA ARG A 39 9.33 4.86 -6.98
C ARG A 39 9.66 6.22 -7.64
N GLN A 40 10.80 6.32 -8.32
CA GLN A 40 11.15 7.51 -9.09
C GLN A 40 10.44 7.46 -10.45
N PHE A 41 9.68 8.50 -10.74
CA PHE A 41 8.99 8.67 -12.02
C PHE A 41 9.20 10.11 -12.52
N LEU A 42 9.11 10.32 -13.83
CA LEU A 42 9.44 11.61 -14.47
C LEU A 42 8.58 12.77 -13.95
N ILE A 43 7.35 12.46 -13.54
CA ILE A 43 6.38 13.40 -12.97
C ILE A 43 5.69 12.75 -11.75
N PRO A 44 5.00 13.52 -10.90
CA PRO A 44 4.14 12.93 -9.87
C PRO A 44 3.11 11.98 -10.50
N ALA A 45 3.04 10.75 -10.00
CA ALA A 45 2.13 9.74 -10.49
C ALA A 45 1.65 8.82 -9.36
N ILE A 46 0.56 8.11 -9.60
CA ILE A 46 -0.06 7.19 -8.65
C ILE A 46 -0.30 5.85 -9.36
N ALA A 47 0.20 4.77 -8.76
CA ALA A 47 -0.07 3.41 -9.24
C ALA A 47 -1.10 2.72 -8.33
N PHE A 48 -2.13 2.14 -8.95
CA PHE A 48 -3.17 1.37 -8.28
C PHE A 48 -2.84 -0.13 -8.39
N ASN A 49 -2.26 -0.71 -7.34
CA ASN A 49 -1.92 -2.14 -7.32
C ASN A 49 -3.10 -2.93 -6.75
N SER A 50 -3.64 -3.88 -7.51
CA SER A 50 -4.83 -4.62 -7.08
C SER A 50 -4.55 -5.54 -5.90
N HIS A 51 -5.41 -5.49 -4.87
CA HIS A 51 -5.34 -6.47 -3.78
C HIS A 51 -5.66 -7.90 -4.23
N ASP A 52 -6.55 -8.07 -5.20
CA ASP A 52 -6.89 -9.39 -5.76
C ASP A 52 -5.66 -10.08 -6.36
N GLN A 53 -4.76 -9.29 -6.98
CA GLN A 53 -3.48 -9.80 -7.45
C GLN A 53 -2.64 -10.31 -6.29
N PHE A 54 -2.51 -9.57 -5.19
CA PHE A 54 -1.78 -10.04 -4.01
C PHE A 54 -2.39 -11.31 -3.40
N THR A 55 -3.72 -11.41 -3.32
CA THR A 55 -4.41 -12.62 -2.86
C THR A 55 -4.07 -13.82 -3.73
N ASN A 56 -4.05 -13.64 -5.05
CA ASN A 56 -3.65 -14.69 -5.99
C ASN A 56 -2.17 -15.07 -5.83
N LEU A 57 -1.27 -14.10 -5.70
CA LEU A 57 0.16 -14.36 -5.47
C LEU A 57 0.40 -15.12 -4.15
N ARG A 58 -0.37 -14.83 -3.08
CA ARG A 58 -0.33 -15.57 -1.81
C ARG A 58 -0.80 -17.01 -2.00
N ARG A 59 -1.93 -17.20 -2.69
CA ARG A 59 -2.50 -18.53 -2.97
C ARG A 59 -1.52 -19.40 -3.77
N LEU A 60 -0.81 -18.80 -4.72
CA LEU A 60 0.23 -19.47 -5.52
C LEU A 60 1.57 -19.65 -4.78
N LYS A 61 1.69 -19.18 -3.53
CA LYS A 61 2.90 -19.22 -2.69
C LYS A 61 4.12 -18.48 -3.26
N ILE A 62 3.95 -17.66 -4.30
CA ILE A 62 5.02 -16.89 -4.96
C ILE A 62 5.25 -15.51 -4.35
N LEU A 63 4.32 -15.00 -3.54
CA LEU A 63 4.46 -13.67 -2.94
C LEU A 63 5.75 -13.53 -2.10
N THR A 64 6.14 -14.58 -1.39
CA THR A 64 7.34 -14.56 -0.54
C THR A 64 8.61 -14.36 -1.38
N GLU A 65 8.70 -15.02 -2.53
CA GLU A 65 9.83 -14.89 -3.45
C GLU A 65 9.90 -13.49 -4.05
N ILE A 66 8.76 -12.95 -4.52
CA ILE A 66 8.66 -11.58 -5.05
C ILE A 66 9.12 -10.56 -4.00
N ARG A 67 8.69 -10.73 -2.74
CA ARG A 67 9.12 -9.87 -1.63
C ARG A 67 10.63 -9.96 -1.39
N GLN A 68 11.20 -11.16 -1.42
CA GLN A 68 12.64 -11.35 -1.22
C GLN A 68 13.45 -10.69 -2.34
N VAL A 69 13.06 -10.89 -3.59
CA VAL A 69 13.70 -10.24 -4.76
C VAL A 69 13.60 -8.72 -4.64
N THR A 70 12.44 -8.19 -4.27
CA THR A 70 12.24 -6.75 -4.07
C THR A 70 13.17 -6.19 -2.99
N ARG A 71 13.30 -6.88 -1.85
CA ARG A 71 14.19 -6.47 -0.74
C ARG A 71 15.67 -6.52 -1.12
N ASN A 72 16.08 -7.55 -1.86
CA ASN A 72 17.45 -7.65 -2.36
C ASN A 72 17.77 -6.51 -3.32
N ASN A 73 16.84 -6.18 -4.22
CA ASN A 73 16.97 -5.05 -5.13
C ASN A 73 17.02 -3.72 -4.38
N ASP A 74 16.19 -3.55 -3.34
CA ASP A 74 16.22 -2.36 -2.50
C ASP A 74 17.59 -2.19 -1.82
N GLN A 75 18.11 -3.26 -1.23
CA GLN A 75 19.43 -3.27 -0.59
C GLN A 75 20.53 -2.93 -1.59
N HIS A 76 20.52 -3.53 -2.78
CA HIS A 76 21.53 -3.31 -3.81
C HIS A 76 21.46 -1.90 -4.42
N GLN A 77 20.26 -1.40 -4.73
CA GLN A 77 20.08 -0.15 -5.47
C GLN A 77 20.00 1.09 -4.56
N ASN A 78 19.62 0.92 -3.29
CA ASN A 78 19.36 2.04 -2.37
C ASN A 78 20.13 1.90 -1.03
N GLY A 79 20.99 0.89 -0.89
CA GLY A 79 21.81 0.65 0.31
C GLY A 79 21.05 0.17 1.55
N SER A 80 19.72 0.07 1.47
CA SER A 80 18.85 -0.35 2.57
C SER A 80 17.52 -0.87 2.05
N ILE A 81 16.93 -1.85 2.74
CA ILE A 81 15.54 -2.25 2.54
C ILE A 81 14.62 -1.04 2.77
N ASN A 82 13.53 -0.90 2.00
CA ASN A 82 12.52 0.11 2.29
C ASN A 82 11.92 -0.09 3.69
N PRO A 83 12.10 0.85 4.63
CA PRO A 83 11.58 0.72 5.98
C PRO A 83 10.05 0.66 6.03
N ASN A 84 9.38 1.14 4.99
CA ASN A 84 7.92 1.08 4.87
C ASN A 84 7.43 -0.27 4.31
N LEU A 85 8.32 -1.22 4.01
CA LEU A 85 7.97 -2.58 3.58
C LEU A 85 8.36 -3.63 4.65
N ILE A 86 8.64 -3.17 5.87
CA ILE A 86 8.82 -4.05 7.03
C ILE A 86 7.43 -4.60 7.36
N PRO A 87 7.24 -5.93 7.40
CA PRO A 87 5.94 -6.51 7.67
C PRO A 87 5.44 -6.05 9.03
N ASN A 88 4.31 -5.36 9.05
CA ASN A 88 3.47 -5.32 10.21
C ASN A 88 2.02 -5.45 9.75
N ASP A 89 1.47 -6.67 9.84
CA ASP A 89 0.08 -6.93 9.47
C ASP A 89 -0.92 -6.22 10.41
N GLU A 90 -0.42 -5.59 11.49
CA GLU A 90 -1.21 -4.75 12.40
C GLU A 90 -1.31 -3.28 11.96
N ASN A 91 -0.48 -2.84 11.00
CA ASN A 91 -0.48 -1.45 10.53
C ASN A 91 -1.37 -1.28 9.29
N SER A 92 -2.07 -0.14 9.23
CA SER A 92 -2.82 0.25 8.03
C SER A 92 -1.89 0.43 6.82
N SER A 93 -2.35 -0.02 5.66
CA SER A 93 -1.64 0.19 4.39
C SER A 93 -1.45 1.67 4.03
N ALA A 94 -2.26 2.57 4.60
CA ALA A 94 -2.18 4.03 4.36
C ALA A 94 -0.80 4.62 4.67
N PHE A 95 -0.11 4.10 5.69
CA PHE A 95 1.23 4.55 6.09
C PHE A 95 2.31 4.22 5.04
N GLU A 96 2.06 3.25 4.16
CA GLU A 96 3.03 2.78 3.17
C GLU A 96 2.88 3.45 1.78
N TYR A 97 1.72 4.06 1.51
CA TYR A 97 1.35 4.57 0.19
C TYR A 97 2.33 5.63 -0.33
N SER A 98 2.74 6.55 0.54
CA SER A 98 3.62 7.66 0.17
C SER A 98 5.07 7.23 -0.11
N GLY A 99 5.50 6.10 0.46
CA GLY A 99 6.89 5.65 0.39
C GLY A 99 7.88 6.50 1.18
N LYS A 100 7.41 7.52 1.89
CA LYS A 100 8.19 8.26 2.87
C LYS A 100 8.08 7.59 4.22
N ARG A 101 9.14 7.70 5.04
CA ARG A 101 9.04 7.34 6.45
C ARG A 101 8.10 8.37 7.09
N ILE A 102 6.97 7.89 7.57
CA ILE A 102 5.98 8.70 8.27
C ILE A 102 6.36 8.76 9.77
N GLN A 103 6.09 9.88 10.43
CA GLN A 103 6.33 10.01 11.88
C GLN A 103 5.30 9.20 12.68
N PRO A 104 5.63 8.67 13.87
CA PRO A 104 4.71 7.81 14.64
C PRO A 104 3.39 8.48 15.03
N ASP A 105 3.36 9.81 15.12
CA ASP A 105 2.23 10.64 15.51
C ASP A 105 1.40 11.14 14.31
N TRP A 106 1.81 10.85 13.08
CA TRP A 106 1.06 11.25 11.91
C TRP A 106 -0.26 10.49 11.80
N ILE A 107 -1.34 11.22 11.58
CA ILE A 107 -2.68 10.65 11.39
C ILE A 107 -3.14 11.00 9.97
N PRO A 108 -3.54 10.01 9.16
CA PRO A 108 -4.14 10.26 7.85
C PRO A 108 -5.49 11.00 8.01
N ASP A 109 -5.69 12.06 7.23
CA ASP A 109 -6.92 12.88 7.22
C ASP A 109 -7.93 12.45 6.14
N PHE A 110 -7.68 11.30 5.50
CA PHE A 110 -8.54 10.75 4.46
C PHE A 110 -9.96 10.47 4.98
N LYS A 111 -10.96 10.93 4.22
CA LYS A 111 -12.37 10.66 4.49
C LYS A 111 -13.01 10.07 3.24
N SER A 112 -13.48 8.83 3.35
CA SER A 112 -14.26 8.22 2.28
C SER A 112 -15.59 8.95 2.09
N LEU A 113 -15.91 9.27 0.84
CA LEU A 113 -17.23 9.81 0.45
C LEU A 113 -18.25 8.69 0.14
N HIS A 114 -17.85 7.42 0.28
CA HIS A 114 -18.75 6.30 0.06
C HIS A 114 -19.75 6.21 1.21
N PRO A 115 -21.01 5.82 0.95
CA PRO A 115 -21.95 5.53 2.03
C PRO A 115 -21.35 4.47 2.96
N LYS A 116 -21.37 4.73 4.27
CA LYS A 116 -20.95 3.77 5.29
C LYS A 116 -21.80 2.51 5.17
N ILE A 117 -21.15 1.35 5.16
CA ILE A 117 -21.81 0.05 5.13
C ILE A 117 -21.70 -0.52 6.54
N ASP A 118 -22.83 -0.79 7.18
CA ASP A 118 -22.87 -1.49 8.47
C ASP A 118 -22.53 -2.96 8.19
N LEU A 119 -21.31 -3.39 8.55
CA LEU A 119 -20.87 -4.79 8.46
C LEU A 119 -21.43 -5.54 9.68
N ARG A 120 -22.74 -5.82 9.67
CA ARG A 120 -23.36 -6.79 10.58
C ARG A 120 -23.42 -8.17 9.95
#